data_AF-A0A948VHJ3-F1
#
_entry.id   AF-A0A948VHJ3-F1
#
_cell.length_a   1.000
_cell.length_b   1.000
_cell.length_c   1.000
_cell.angle_alpha   90.00
_cell.angle_beta   90.00
_cell.angle_gamma   90.00
#
_symmetry.space_group_name_H-M   'P 1'
#
loop_
_entity.id
_entity.type
_entity.pdbx_description
1 polymer ?
#
loop_
_entity_poly.entity_id
_entity_poly.type
_entity_poly.pdbx_seq_one_letter_code
_entity_poly.pdbx_strand_id
1 'polypeptide(L)'
;MKLVSEFRQSELAAGLVRSIHRHAAKEARFMEFCGGHTVSIMKSGLRQLLPPVLTLTSGPGCPVCVTDNADLDKAIAIASLPDVIVASFGDMVRVPGSHSSLQDAKAAGADVRIVYS
;
A
#
# COMPACT_ATOMS: atom_id res chain seq x y z
N MET A 1 5.90 5.71 -23.34
CA MET A 1 5.19 4.44 -23.04
C MET A 1 3.76 4.55 -23.55
N LYS A 2 3.43 3.86 -24.65
CA LYS A 2 2.15 3.98 -25.38
C LYS A 2 0.90 3.79 -24.49
N LEU A 3 0.97 2.85 -23.55
CA LEU A 3 -0.13 2.56 -22.61
C LEU A 3 -0.41 3.71 -21.62
N VAL A 4 0.61 4.49 -21.24
CA VAL A 4 0.41 5.59 -20.28
C VAL A 4 -0.37 6.74 -20.90
N SER A 5 -0.12 7.05 -22.18
CA SER A 5 -0.86 8.09 -22.90
C SER A 5 -2.27 7.66 -23.31
N GLU A 6 -2.48 6.37 -23.55
CA GLU A 6 -3.80 5.84 -23.95
C GLU A 6 -4.79 5.79 -22.78
N PHE A 7 -4.35 5.41 -21.58
CA PHE A 7 -5.24 5.26 -20.42
C PHE A 7 -5.32 6.49 -19.50
N ARG A 8 -4.53 7.54 -19.74
CA ARG A 8 -4.56 8.80 -18.97
C ARG A 8 -5.18 9.95 -19.75
N GLN A 9 -6.39 9.72 -20.28
CA GLN A 9 -7.16 10.72 -21.00
C GLN A 9 -8.37 11.15 -20.18
N SER A 10 -8.50 12.45 -19.94
CA SER A 10 -9.59 13.06 -19.17
C SER A 10 -10.95 12.83 -19.83
N GLU A 11 -10.99 12.82 -21.15
CA GLU A 11 -12.22 12.69 -21.95
C GLU A 11 -12.81 11.29 -21.77
N LEU A 12 -11.96 10.26 -21.79
CA LEU A 12 -12.34 8.88 -21.52
C LEU A 12 -12.82 8.72 -20.07
N ALA A 13 -12.09 9.29 -19.11
CA ALA A 13 -12.47 9.24 -17.70
C ALA A 13 -13.84 9.92 -17.47
N ALA A 14 -14.08 11.10 -18.04
CA ALA A 14 -15.36 11.79 -17.95
C ALA A 14 -16.50 10.98 -18.59
N GLY A 15 -16.23 10.30 -19.71
CA GLY A 15 -17.17 9.36 -20.34
C GLY A 15 -17.56 8.20 -19.43
N LEU A 16 -16.57 7.59 -18.76
CA LEU A 16 -16.79 6.50 -17.81
C LEU A 16 -17.58 6.97 -16.59
N VAL A 17 -17.25 8.12 -16.00
CA VAL A 17 -18.00 8.69 -14.87
C VAL A 17 -19.46 8.91 -15.25
N ARG A 18 -19.74 9.50 -16.42
CA ARG A 18 -21.12 9.63 -16.92
C ARG A 18 -21.81 8.28 -17.07
N SER A 19 -21.11 7.25 -17.54
CA SER A 19 -21.66 5.90 -17.67
C SER A 19 -21.99 5.28 -16.31
N ILE A 20 -21.11 5.45 -15.32
CA ILE A 20 -21.33 4.97 -13.95
C ILE A 20 -22.58 5.63 -13.37
N HIS A 21 -22.73 6.95 -13.48
CA HIS A 21 -23.91 7.67 -13.02
C HIS A 21 -25.22 7.17 -13.66
N ARG A 22 -25.20 6.79 -14.95
CA ARG A 22 -26.38 6.25 -15.64
C ARG A 22 -26.81 4.86 -15.15
N HIS A 23 -25.86 4.02 -14.71
CA HIS A 23 -26.14 2.62 -14.38
C HIS A 23 -26.17 2.32 -12.88
N ALA A 24 -25.68 3.24 -12.05
CA ALA A 24 -25.69 3.10 -10.60
C ALA A 24 -27.12 3.24 -10.04
N ALA A 25 -27.89 2.15 -10.12
CA ALA A 25 -29.30 2.12 -9.73
C ALA A 25 -29.54 1.66 -8.28
N LYS A 26 -28.55 1.01 -7.66
CA LYS A 26 -28.65 0.45 -6.31
C LYS A 26 -27.41 0.79 -5.51
N GLU A 27 -27.58 0.81 -4.20
CA GLU A 27 -26.45 0.96 -3.29
C GLU A 27 -25.46 -0.19 -3.47
N ALA A 28 -24.19 0.14 -3.64
CA ALA A 28 -23.12 -0.84 -3.73
C ALA A 28 -21.82 -0.31 -3.11
N ARG A 29 -21.09 -1.24 -2.49
CA ARG A 29 -19.78 -0.96 -1.91
C ARG A 29 -18.73 -1.75 -2.67
N PHE A 30 -17.73 -1.04 -3.20
CA PHE A 30 -16.56 -1.61 -3.84
C PHE A 30 -15.36 -1.48 -2.92
N MET A 31 -14.59 -2.55 -2.79
CA MET A 31 -13.36 -2.54 -2.01
C MET A 31 -12.17 -2.80 -2.92
N GLU A 32 -11.19 -1.91 -2.89
CA GLU A 32 -9.86 -2.14 -3.43
C GLU A 32 -8.92 -2.59 -2.31
N PHE A 33 -7.86 -3.33 -2.63
CA PHE A 33 -6.87 -3.81 -1.65
C PHE A 33 -5.45 -3.67 -2.22
N CYS A 34 -5.18 -2.62 -2.98
CA CYS A 34 -3.85 -2.40 -3.54
C CYS A 34 -3.44 -0.96 -3.25
N GLY A 35 -2.32 -0.76 -2.55
CA GLY A 35 -1.83 0.59 -2.25
C GLY A 35 -1.68 1.48 -3.49
N GLY A 36 -1.32 0.91 -4.65
CA GLY A 36 -1.28 1.62 -5.92
C GLY A 36 -2.65 2.13 -6.39
N HIS A 37 -3.72 1.36 -6.17
CA HIS A 37 -5.09 1.82 -6.40
C HIS A 37 -5.49 2.89 -5.39
N THR A 38 -5.20 2.72 -4.10
CA THR A 38 -5.47 3.73 -3.07
C THR A 38 -4.88 5.09 -3.44
N VAL A 39 -3.60 5.11 -3.85
CA VAL A 39 -2.91 6.34 -4.29
C VAL A 39 -3.55 6.92 -5.54
N SER A 40 -3.88 6.07 -6.53
CA SER A 40 -4.49 6.52 -7.78
C SER A 40 -5.87 7.14 -7.56
N ILE A 41 -6.71 6.49 -6.75
CA ILE A 41 -8.06 6.94 -6.36
C ILE A 41 -8.00 8.28 -5.64
N MET A 42 -7.06 8.43 -4.70
CA MET A 42 -6.89 9.67 -3.95
C MET A 42 -6.40 10.80 -4.87
N LYS A 43 -5.36 10.53 -5.66
CA LYS A 43 -4.77 11.52 -6.58
C LYS A 43 -5.75 12.02 -7.63
N SER A 44 -6.64 11.15 -8.13
CA SER A 44 -7.64 11.53 -9.13
C SER A 44 -8.95 12.06 -8.54
N GLY A 45 -9.11 12.05 -7.21
CA GLY A 45 -10.37 12.40 -6.56
C GLY A 45 -11.55 11.51 -6.98
N LEU A 46 -11.31 10.23 -7.28
CA LEU A 46 -12.35 9.37 -7.86
C LEU A 46 -13.56 9.21 -6.93
N ARG A 47 -13.34 9.18 -5.61
CA ARG A 47 -14.42 9.06 -4.62
C ARG A 47 -15.44 10.20 -4.73
N GLN A 48 -14.97 11.42 -5.00
CA GLN A 48 -15.85 12.59 -5.16
C GLN A 48 -16.61 12.59 -6.49
N LEU A 49 -16.16 11.82 -7.47
CA LEU A 49 -16.79 11.74 -8.80
C LEU A 49 -17.89 10.66 -8.86
N LEU A 50 -17.89 9.71 -7.93
CA LEU A 50 -18.89 8.63 -7.90
C LEU A 50 -20.26 9.14 -7.41
N PRO A 51 -21.36 8.57 -7.91
CA PRO A 51 -22.70 8.89 -7.39
C PRO A 51 -22.84 8.43 -5.93
N PRO A 52 -23.68 9.09 -5.10
CA PRO A 52 -23.78 8.82 -3.65
C PRO A 52 -24.16 7.39 -3.28
N VAL A 53 -24.87 6.68 -4.17
CA VAL A 53 -25.26 5.27 -3.97
C VAL A 53 -24.04 4.32 -4.04
N LEU A 54 -22.90 4.78 -4.54
CA LEU A 54 -21.68 3.98 -4.63
C LEU A 54 -20.65 4.42 -3.60
N THR A 55 -20.15 3.47 -2.82
CA THR A 55 -19.04 3.71 -1.89
C THR A 55 -17.80 2.94 -2.34
N LEU A 56 -16.63 3.60 -2.31
CA LEU A 56 -15.34 2.98 -2.60
C LEU A 56 -14.45 2.97 -1.34
N THR A 57 -14.27 1.78 -0.76
CA THR A 57 -13.49 1.56 0.46
C THR A 57 -12.12 0.95 0.16
N SER A 58 -11.14 1.26 1.01
CA SER A 58 -9.79 0.67 0.95
C SER A 58 -9.68 -0.46 1.96
N GLY A 59 -9.32 -1.65 1.47
CA GLY A 59 -9.03 -2.84 2.25
C GLY A 59 -7.54 -2.96 2.60
N PRO A 60 -7.13 -4.09 3.21
CA PRO A 60 -5.77 -4.30 3.71
C PRO A 60 -4.78 -4.64 2.57
N GLY A 61 -4.43 -3.63 1.77
CA GLY A 61 -3.61 -3.78 0.56
C GLY A 61 -2.12 -3.48 0.70
N CYS A 62 -1.65 -3.33 1.93
CA CYS A 62 -0.27 -2.98 2.26
C CYS A 62 0.40 -4.20 2.89
N PRO A 63 1.28 -4.93 2.18
CA PRO A 63 1.89 -6.16 2.71
C PRO A 63 2.70 -5.91 3.99
N VAL A 64 3.37 -4.75 4.06
CA VAL A 64 4.09 -4.30 5.26
C VAL A 64 3.14 -4.14 6.46
N CYS A 65 1.99 -3.50 6.23
CA CYS A 65 1.03 -3.17 7.28
C CYS A 65 0.28 -4.40 7.83
N VAL A 66 0.28 -5.52 7.10
CA VAL A 66 -0.35 -6.78 7.51
C VAL A 66 0.68 -7.84 7.92
N THR A 67 1.97 -7.49 7.96
CA THR A 67 3.01 -8.39 8.46
C THR A 67 2.81 -8.60 9.96
N ASP A 68 2.81 -9.86 10.40
CA ASP A 68 2.55 -10.20 11.79
C ASP A 68 3.70 -9.77 12.70
N ASN A 69 3.37 -9.30 13.91
CA ASN A 69 4.37 -8.90 14.89
C ASN A 69 5.34 -10.05 15.24
N ALA A 70 4.88 -11.30 15.26
CA ALA A 70 5.74 -12.44 15.53
C ALA A 70 6.82 -12.63 14.46
N ASP A 71 6.56 -12.27 13.20
CA ASP A 71 7.54 -12.35 12.13
C ASP A 71 8.53 -11.18 12.18
N LEU A 72 8.06 -9.99 12.55
CA LEU A 72 8.93 -8.84 12.83
C LEU A 72 9.88 -9.14 14.00
N ASP A 73 9.36 -9.67 15.10
CA ASP A 73 10.14 -9.99 16.29
C ASP A 73 11.22 -11.04 15.99
N LYS A 74 10.89 -12.07 15.18
CA LYS A 74 11.89 -13.04 14.70
C LYS A 74 12.97 -12.37 13.86
N ALA A 75 12.60 -11.50 12.92
CA ALA A 75 13.57 -10.81 12.06
C ALA A 75 14.51 -9.91 12.88
N ILE A 76 13.98 -9.21 13.90
CA ILE A 76 14.75 -8.38 14.82
C ILE A 76 15.70 -9.22 15.68
N ALA A 77 15.24 -10.35 16.20
CA ALA A 77 16.08 -11.28 16.96
C ALA A 77 17.21 -11.83 16.09
N ILE A 78 16.92 -12.21 14.85
CA ILE A 78 17.91 -12.67 13.86
C ILE A 78 18.94 -11.59 13.56
N ALA A 79 18.52 -10.31 13.44
CA ALA A 79 19.43 -9.19 13.18
C ALA A 79 20.48 -9.00 14.28
N SER A 80 20.21 -9.45 15.51
CA SER A 80 21.12 -9.32 16.64
C SER A 80 22.16 -10.44 16.74
N LEU A 81 22.11 -11.44 15.86
CA LEU A 81 23.08 -12.54 15.84
C LEU A 81 24.41 -12.11 15.23
N PRO A 82 25.55 -12.67 15.69
CA PRO A 82 26.84 -12.41 15.08
C PRO A 82 26.87 -12.92 13.63
N ASP A 83 27.60 -12.20 12.77
CA ASP A 83 27.83 -12.55 11.36
C ASP A 83 26.56 -12.68 10.50
N VAL A 84 25.48 -11.99 10.88
CA VAL A 84 24.21 -11.94 10.12
C VAL A 84 23.99 -10.56 9.49
N ILE A 85 23.55 -10.56 8.23
CA ILE A 85 23.07 -9.37 7.53
C ILE A 85 21.57 -9.55 7.27
N VAL A 86 20.75 -8.61 7.74
CA VAL A 86 19.32 -8.56 7.43
C VAL A 86 19.08 -7.54 6.32
N ALA A 87 18.59 -8.01 5.18
CA ALA A 87 18.16 -7.16 4.07
C ALA A 87 16.63 -6.98 4.12
N SER A 88 16.16 -5.74 4.04
CA SER A 88 14.72 -5.44 4.09
C SER A 88 14.36 -4.20 3.26
N PHE A 89 13.09 -4.05 2.93
CA PHE A 89 12.59 -2.83 2.29
C PHE A 89 12.64 -1.64 3.27
N GLY A 90 12.81 -0.43 2.73
CA GLY A 90 13.01 0.75 3.55
C GLY A 90 11.81 1.14 4.43
N ASP A 91 10.59 0.83 3.97
CA ASP A 91 9.36 1.00 4.74
C ASP A 91 9.24 0.00 5.89
N MET A 92 9.67 -1.25 5.66
CA MET A 92 9.65 -2.32 6.66
C MET A 92 10.60 -2.06 7.83
N VAL A 93 11.76 -1.42 7.61
CA VAL A 93 12.77 -1.20 8.67
C VAL A 93 12.21 -0.43 9.88
N ARG A 94 11.21 0.42 9.66
CA ARG A 94 10.63 1.28 10.70
C ARG A 94 9.40 0.69 11.37
N VAL A 95 8.93 -0.48 10.92
CA VAL A 95 7.73 -1.09 11.48
C VAL A 95 8.06 -1.61 12.88
N PRO A 96 7.28 -1.22 13.92
CA PRO A 96 7.50 -1.73 15.25
C PRO A 96 7.09 -3.20 15.35
N GLY A 97 7.97 -4.03 15.91
CA GLY A 97 7.59 -5.31 16.51
C GLY A 97 7.00 -5.10 17.90
N SER A 98 7.03 -6.14 18.73
CA SER A 98 6.46 -6.09 20.09
C SER A 98 7.23 -5.18 21.05
N HIS A 99 8.55 -5.05 20.86
CA HIS A 99 9.42 -4.31 21.80
C HIS A 99 10.42 -3.36 21.14
N SER A 100 10.68 -3.50 19.84
CA SER A 100 11.66 -2.68 19.10
C SER A 100 11.38 -2.77 17.60
N SER A 101 12.25 -2.23 16.77
CA SER A 101 12.20 -2.32 15.31
C SER A 101 13.56 -2.71 14.72
N LEU A 102 13.58 -3.06 13.42
CA LEU A 102 14.85 -3.25 12.69
C LEU A 102 15.68 -1.96 12.66
N GLN A 103 15.04 -0.78 12.73
CA GLN A 103 15.72 0.50 12.87
C GLN A 103 16.47 0.60 14.20
N ASP A 104 15.85 0.16 15.30
CA ASP A 104 16.48 0.17 16.62
C ASP A 104 17.63 -0.84 16.70
N ALA A 105 17.44 -2.05 16.15
CA ALA A 105 18.51 -3.04 16.05
C ALA A 105 19.72 -2.51 15.27
N LYS A 106 19.48 -1.82 14.14
CA LYS A 106 20.53 -1.15 13.38
C LYS A 106 21.25 -0.09 14.21
N ALA A 107 20.53 0.71 14.98
CA ALA A 107 21.11 1.73 15.86
C ALA A 107 21.95 1.10 16.99
N ALA A 108 21.62 -0.12 17.42
CA ALA A 108 22.37 -0.91 18.39
C ALA A 108 23.59 -1.64 17.80
N GLY A 109 23.84 -1.53 16.49
CA GLY A 109 25.03 -2.08 15.82
C GLY A 109 24.78 -3.29 14.93
N ALA A 110 23.53 -3.74 14.75
CA ALA A 110 23.20 -4.81 13.81
C ALA A 110 23.42 -4.39 12.34
N ASP A 111 23.84 -5.32 11.46
CA ASP A 111 23.98 -5.08 10.03
C ASP A 111 22.62 -5.23 9.31
N VAL A 112 21.83 -4.15 9.33
CA VAL A 112 20.56 -4.05 8.61
C VAL A 112 20.71 -3.16 7.37
N ARG A 113 20.45 -3.74 6.19
CA ARG A 113 20.61 -3.10 4.88
C ARG A 113 19.26 -2.90 4.19
N ILE A 114 19.03 -1.69 3.70
CA ILE A 114 17.85 -1.37 2.89
C ILE A 114 18.12 -1.79 1.46
N VAL A 115 17.20 -2.54 0.86
CA VAL A 115 17.25 -2.98 -0.54
C VAL A 115 15.95 -2.63 -1.27
N TYR A 116 16.00 -2.60 -2.60
CA TYR A 116 14.83 -2.35 -3.45
C TYR A 116 14.21 -3.62 -4.06
N SER A 117 14.93 -4.75 -3.99
CA SER A 117 14.50 -6.09 -4.43
C SER A 117 15.43 -7.15 -3.89
#